data_AF-A0A7K2P5N8-F1
#
_entry.id   AF-A0A7K2P5N8-F1
#
_cell.length_a   1.000
_cell.length_b   1.000
_cell.length_c   1.000
_cell.angle_alpha   90.00
_cell.angle_beta   90.00
_cell.angle_gamma   90.00
#
_symmetry.space_group_name_H-M   'P 1'
#
loop_
_entity.id
_entity.type
_entity.pdbx_description
1 polymer ?
#
loop_
_entity_poly.entity_id
_entity_poly.type
_entity_poly.pdbx_seq_one_letter_code
_entity_poly.pdbx_strand_id
1 'polypeptide(L)'
;EAGRRLLDVRDALHLATGRATDRLALQEQDQVAAELGLLDADALLRQVYEAARVISYAGDVTWREVNRVLRSRSVRPRLRAMMNGRNGGKPVGERSPLAEGVVEQDGEAVLARTARPERDPVLPLRAAAAAAQAGLPLSRHAVRRLAATARPLPTPWPAEAREQLVTLLGSGRPTVQVWEALEAEGLVTRLLPDWERVRCRPQRNAVHLWTVDRHLIETAVRAAGFTRRVHRPDLLLVAALLHDIGKGWPGDHSVAGETIARDVAARIGFDGADTAVLATLVRHHLLLVETATRRDLDDPATVRAVAQAVGTEHTLELLHALTEADALATGPAAWSSWRGSLVADLVKRVSGVLTGEPQPEAETAAPTAEQERLAVEAFRTGGPVLALRAQTEPPAESAPAPSPSSSADGPEPLGVELLIAVPDQAGVLPAVAGVLAMHRLTVRTAELRSVPLPDGVEGSVLLLDWRVAAQYGSLPQAARLRADLVR
;
A
#
# COMPACT_ATOMS: atom_id res chain seq x y z
N GLU A 1 27.63 -16.40 7.64
CA GLU A 1 27.47 -16.22 6.19
C GLU A 1 26.86 -14.86 5.85
N ALA A 2 25.61 -14.56 6.25
CA ALA A 2 24.97 -13.27 5.99
C ALA A 2 25.83 -12.04 6.37
N GLY A 3 26.42 -12.03 7.57
CA GLY A 3 27.33 -10.97 7.98
C GLY A 3 28.57 -10.82 7.10
N ARG A 4 29.08 -11.92 6.53
CA ARG A 4 30.20 -11.87 5.58
C ARG A 4 29.76 -11.20 4.27
N ARG A 5 28.60 -11.59 3.73
CA ARG A 5 28.06 -10.97 2.50
C ARG A 5 27.92 -9.45 2.63
N LEU A 6 27.43 -8.94 3.76
CA LEU A 6 27.33 -7.48 3.98
C LEU A 6 28.70 -6.80 4.09
N LEU A 7 29.69 -7.48 4.69
CA LEU A 7 31.06 -6.97 4.76
C LEU A 7 31.71 -6.96 3.37
N ASP A 8 31.51 -8.00 2.56
CA ASP A 8 32.01 -8.07 1.18
C ASP A 8 31.41 -6.93 0.33
N VAL A 9 30.09 -6.68 0.45
CA VAL A 9 29.42 -5.53 -0.22
C VAL A 9 30.00 -4.20 0.24
N ARG A 10 30.27 -4.04 1.54
CA ARG A 10 30.88 -2.81 2.06
C ARG A 10 32.30 -2.61 1.53
N ASP A 11 33.10 -3.67 1.49
CA ASP A 11 34.47 -3.60 1.02
C ASP A 11 34.49 -3.26 -0.49
N ALA A 12 33.59 -3.84 -1.29
CA ALA A 12 33.39 -3.46 -2.69
C ALA A 12 32.94 -1.99 -2.85
N LEU A 13 32.03 -1.50 -1.99
CA LEU A 13 31.61 -0.09 -1.96
C LEU A 13 32.78 0.85 -1.63
N HIS A 14 33.64 0.47 -0.69
CA HIS A 14 34.85 1.24 -0.36
C HIS A 14 35.83 1.30 -1.53
N LEU A 15 36.03 0.18 -2.24
CA LEU A 15 36.88 0.13 -3.43
C LEU A 15 36.30 0.98 -4.58
N ALA A 16 35.00 0.86 -4.84
CA ALA A 16 34.31 1.60 -5.89
C ALA A 16 34.34 3.12 -5.66
N THR A 17 34.20 3.57 -4.41
CA THR A 17 34.09 5.00 -4.06
C THR A 17 35.41 5.63 -3.60
N GLY A 18 36.40 4.82 -3.20
CA GLY A 18 37.61 5.27 -2.53
C GLY A 18 37.38 5.89 -1.15
N ARG A 19 36.21 5.65 -0.53
CA ARG A 19 35.77 6.26 0.73
C ARG A 19 35.33 5.20 1.73
N ALA A 20 35.52 5.48 3.02
CA ALA A 20 34.94 4.68 4.09
C ALA A 20 33.46 5.10 4.29
N THR A 21 32.53 4.43 3.60
CA THR A 21 31.09 4.70 3.66
C THR A 21 30.29 3.40 3.75
N ASP A 22 29.29 3.38 4.62
CA ASP A 22 28.34 2.27 4.79
C ASP A 22 27.00 2.54 4.07
N ARG A 23 26.91 3.60 3.25
CA ARG A 23 25.71 3.97 2.50
C ARG A 23 25.85 3.61 1.04
N LEU A 24 25.14 2.56 0.62
CA LEU A 24 25.00 2.18 -0.78
C LEU A 24 23.89 3.02 -1.43
N ALA A 25 24.26 4.13 -2.07
CA ALA A 25 23.31 4.95 -2.82
C ALA A 25 23.12 4.40 -4.25
N LEU A 26 22.11 4.92 -4.96
CA LEU A 26 21.64 4.35 -6.23
C LEU A 26 22.76 4.36 -7.29
N GLN A 27 23.53 5.45 -7.38
CA GLN A 27 24.57 5.60 -8.39
C GLN A 27 25.75 4.63 -8.22
N GLU A 28 25.98 4.08 -7.02
CA GLU A 28 27.07 3.14 -6.76
C GLU A 28 26.68 1.67 -7.00
N GLN A 29 25.39 1.35 -7.10
CA GLN A 29 24.91 -0.05 -7.07
C GLN A 29 25.45 -0.90 -8.22
N ASP A 30 25.42 -0.40 -9.46
CA ASP A 30 25.89 -1.17 -10.62
C ASP A 30 27.40 -1.44 -10.56
N GLN A 31 28.18 -0.45 -10.12
CA GLN A 31 29.62 -0.62 -9.97
C GLN A 31 29.95 -1.63 -8.87
N VAL A 32 29.29 -1.55 -7.71
CA VAL A 32 29.47 -2.51 -6.61
C VAL A 32 29.03 -3.91 -7.02
N ALA A 33 27.95 -4.05 -7.79
CA ALA A 33 27.51 -5.32 -8.33
C ALA A 33 28.57 -5.95 -9.23
N ALA A 34 29.17 -5.16 -10.12
CA ALA A 34 30.24 -5.61 -11.01
C ALA A 34 31.48 -6.07 -10.25
N GLU A 35 31.92 -5.31 -9.23
CA GLU A 35 33.07 -5.69 -8.36
C GLU A 35 32.84 -7.02 -7.63
N LEU A 36 31.59 -7.31 -7.25
CA LEU A 36 31.21 -8.57 -6.60
C LEU A 36 30.90 -9.71 -7.59
N GLY A 37 31.03 -9.47 -8.91
CA GLY A 37 30.71 -10.45 -9.95
C GLY A 37 29.22 -10.80 -10.05
N LEU A 38 28.34 -9.88 -9.65
CA LEU A 38 26.89 -10.03 -9.76
C LEU A 38 26.38 -9.51 -11.11
N LEU A 39 25.19 -9.98 -11.50
CA LEU A 39 24.60 -9.64 -12.79
C LEU A 39 24.28 -8.14 -12.92
N ASP A 40 23.69 -7.56 -11.88
CA ASP A 40 23.20 -6.18 -11.85
C ASP A 40 22.95 -5.68 -10.41
N ALA A 41 22.58 -4.41 -10.29
CA ALA A 41 22.16 -3.79 -9.04
C ALA A 41 21.01 -4.53 -8.34
N ASP A 42 20.07 -5.14 -9.07
CA ASP A 42 18.93 -5.84 -8.46
C ASP A 42 19.38 -7.13 -7.77
N ALA A 43 20.30 -7.87 -8.38
CA ALA A 43 20.93 -9.04 -7.79
C ALA A 43 21.74 -8.67 -6.54
N LEU A 44 22.48 -7.56 -6.59
CA LEU A 44 23.18 -7.00 -5.43
C LEU A 44 22.22 -6.69 -4.29
N LEU A 45 21.21 -5.87 -4.55
CA LEU A 45 20.25 -5.43 -3.53
C LEU A 45 19.48 -6.61 -2.95
N ARG A 46 19.07 -7.60 -3.76
CA ARG A 46 18.43 -8.83 -3.26
C ARG A 46 19.34 -9.54 -2.26
N GLN A 47 20.63 -9.72 -2.56
CA GLN A 47 21.56 -10.35 -1.62
C GLN A 47 21.75 -9.54 -0.33
N VAL A 48 21.82 -8.20 -0.44
CA VAL A 48 21.89 -7.31 0.73
C VAL A 48 20.65 -7.46 1.61
N TYR A 49 19.46 -7.42 1.03
CA TYR A 49 18.21 -7.55 1.76
C TYR A 49 18.03 -8.93 2.39
N GLU A 50 18.39 -10.01 1.67
CA GLU A 50 18.39 -11.36 2.24
C GLU A 50 19.33 -11.47 3.44
N ALA A 51 20.54 -10.96 3.34
CA ALA A 51 21.51 -10.97 4.43
C ALA A 51 21.04 -10.13 5.62
N ALA A 52 20.53 -8.92 5.37
CA ALA A 52 19.98 -8.04 6.39
C ALA A 52 18.78 -8.67 7.11
N ARG A 53 17.87 -9.30 6.37
CA ARG A 53 16.70 -10.00 6.92
C ARG A 53 17.10 -11.16 7.83
N VAL A 54 18.09 -11.96 7.42
CA VAL A 54 18.63 -13.06 8.24
C VAL A 54 19.23 -12.53 9.54
N ILE A 55 20.01 -11.45 9.49
CA ILE A 55 20.61 -10.83 10.68
C ILE A 55 19.54 -10.24 11.58
N SER A 56 18.55 -9.52 11.02
CA SER A 56 17.44 -8.95 11.77
C SER A 56 16.66 -10.03 12.51
N TYR A 57 16.25 -11.09 11.82
CA TYR A 57 15.52 -12.20 12.44
C TYR A 57 16.35 -12.90 13.53
N ALA A 58 17.63 -13.16 13.26
CA ALA A 58 18.53 -13.75 14.25
C ALA A 58 18.69 -12.85 15.48
N GLY A 59 18.77 -11.53 15.29
CA GLY A 59 18.78 -10.53 16.35
C GLY A 59 17.52 -10.57 17.20
N ASP A 60 16.35 -10.58 16.57
CA ASP A 60 15.05 -10.63 17.26
C ASP A 60 14.88 -11.91 18.08
N VAL A 61 15.26 -13.06 17.53
CA VAL A 61 15.25 -14.34 18.27
C VAL A 61 16.21 -14.27 19.46
N THR A 62 17.44 -13.77 19.24
CA THR A 62 18.47 -13.71 20.29
C THR A 62 18.01 -12.82 21.45
N TRP A 63 17.49 -11.63 21.15
CA TRP A 63 17.02 -10.71 22.19
C TRP A 63 15.81 -11.26 22.95
N ARG A 64 14.90 -11.97 22.28
CA ARG A 64 13.80 -12.67 22.96
C ARG A 64 14.31 -13.72 23.93
N GLU A 65 15.27 -14.54 23.52
CA GLU A 65 15.87 -15.56 24.39
C GLU A 65 16.61 -14.95 25.57
N VAL A 66 17.38 -13.88 25.35
CA VAL A 66 18.05 -13.14 26.43
C VAL A 66 17.01 -12.58 27.41
N ASN A 67 15.96 -11.91 26.92
CA ASN A 67 14.91 -11.36 27.77
C ASN A 67 14.18 -12.46 28.56
N ARG A 68 13.93 -13.62 27.96
CA ARG A 68 13.35 -14.79 28.64
C ARG A 68 14.25 -15.25 29.80
N VAL A 69 15.55 -15.41 29.56
CA VAL A 69 16.52 -15.79 30.60
C VAL A 69 16.59 -14.74 31.70
N LEU A 70 16.65 -13.45 31.37
CA LEU A 70 16.69 -12.37 32.36
C LEU A 70 15.42 -12.32 33.22
N ARG A 71 14.23 -12.46 32.63
CA ARG A 71 12.96 -12.59 33.38
C ARG A 71 12.96 -13.77 34.32
N SER A 72 13.49 -14.91 33.90
CA SER A 72 13.57 -16.10 34.75
C SER A 72 14.48 -15.91 35.98
N ARG A 73 15.46 -15.01 35.89
CA ARG A 73 16.41 -14.68 36.97
C ARG A 73 15.94 -13.54 37.87
N SER A 74 15.07 -12.64 37.38
CA SER A 74 14.54 -11.51 38.16
C SER A 74 13.44 -11.90 39.15
N VAL A 75 12.78 -13.06 38.96
CA VAL A 75 11.85 -13.63 39.94
C VAL A 75 12.64 -14.09 41.18
N ARG A 76 12.57 -13.31 42.26
CA ARG A 76 13.31 -13.55 43.52
C ARG A 76 13.09 -14.99 44.04
N PRO A 77 14.15 -15.74 44.42
CA PRO A 77 14.05 -17.11 44.94
C PRO A 77 13.11 -17.25 46.15
N ARG A 78 13.03 -16.22 47.01
CA ARG A 78 12.20 -16.21 48.23
C ARG A 78 10.69 -16.15 47.97
N LEU A 79 10.25 -15.47 46.92
CA LEU A 79 8.84 -15.43 46.51
C LEU A 79 8.41 -16.78 45.90
N ARG A 80 9.30 -17.39 45.12
CA ARG A 80 9.10 -18.72 44.54
C ARG A 80 9.07 -19.85 45.58
N ALA A 81 9.84 -19.72 46.66
CA ALA A 81 9.83 -20.66 47.79
C ALA A 81 8.61 -20.51 48.72
N MET A 82 8.07 -19.29 48.87
CA MET A 82 6.83 -19.06 49.65
C MET A 82 5.57 -19.52 48.92
N MET A 83 5.50 -19.39 47.58
CA MET A 83 4.34 -19.85 46.81
C MET A 83 4.32 -21.36 46.56
N ASN A 84 5.47 -22.04 46.57
CA ASN A 84 5.57 -23.50 46.36
C ASN A 84 5.54 -24.31 47.67
N GLY A 85 4.82 -23.81 48.68
CA GLY A 85 4.60 -24.54 49.93
C GLY A 85 3.99 -25.93 49.69
N ARG A 86 4.79 -26.96 50.00
CA ARG A 86 4.43 -28.38 50.24
C ARG A 86 4.16 -29.33 49.06
N ASN A 87 4.20 -28.90 47.79
CA ASN A 87 4.22 -29.83 46.64
C ASN A 87 5.37 -29.51 45.68
N GLY A 88 6.50 -30.21 45.86
CA GLY A 88 7.76 -30.04 45.13
C GLY A 88 7.74 -30.52 43.67
N GLY A 89 6.78 -30.05 42.86
CA GLY A 89 6.87 -30.14 41.41
C GLY A 89 7.76 -29.01 40.88
N LYS A 90 8.73 -29.32 39.99
CA LYS A 90 9.34 -28.29 39.13
C LYS A 90 8.20 -27.52 38.46
N PRO A 91 8.20 -26.17 38.40
CA PRO A 91 7.24 -25.44 37.60
C PRO A 91 7.49 -25.81 36.14
N VAL A 92 6.72 -26.79 35.65
CA VAL A 92 6.54 -27.00 34.22
C VAL A 92 5.85 -25.72 33.77
N GLY A 93 6.52 -24.92 32.92
CA GLY A 93 5.96 -23.65 32.45
C GLY A 93 4.53 -23.89 31.99
N GLU A 94 3.58 -23.10 32.51
CA GLU A 94 2.17 -23.23 32.19
C GLU A 94 2.01 -23.14 30.67
N ARG A 95 1.44 -24.19 30.09
CA ARG A 95 1.16 -24.27 28.65
C ARG A 95 -0.31 -23.97 28.44
N SER A 96 -0.61 -22.80 27.93
CA SER A 96 -1.98 -22.38 27.63
C SER A 96 -2.34 -22.78 26.20
N PRO A 97 -3.47 -23.46 25.95
CA PRO A 97 -3.87 -23.81 24.59
C PRO A 97 -4.18 -22.56 23.76
N LEU A 98 -3.67 -22.50 22.54
CA LEU A 98 -3.97 -21.43 21.56
C LEU A 98 -4.85 -21.97 20.42
N ALA A 99 -4.50 -23.14 19.90
CA ALA A 99 -5.25 -23.85 18.87
C ALA A 99 -4.92 -25.35 18.92
N GLU A 100 -5.59 -26.17 18.12
CA GLU A 100 -5.25 -27.59 18.04
C GLU A 100 -3.78 -27.80 17.63
N GLY A 101 -3.01 -28.47 18.50
CA GLY A 101 -1.58 -28.70 18.28
C GLY A 101 -0.67 -27.49 18.58
N VAL A 102 -1.21 -26.38 19.09
CA VAL A 102 -0.47 -25.13 19.35
C VAL A 102 -0.76 -24.62 20.76
N VAL A 103 0.28 -24.31 21.51
CA VAL A 103 0.18 -23.78 22.88
C VAL A 103 1.08 -22.58 23.05
N GLU A 104 0.73 -21.67 23.94
CA GLU A 104 1.64 -20.65 24.44
C GLU A 104 2.58 -21.30 25.46
N GLN A 105 3.87 -20.97 25.38
CA GLN A 105 4.83 -21.26 26.43
C GLN A 105 5.87 -20.15 26.51
N ASP A 106 6.06 -19.58 27.71
CA ASP A 106 7.08 -18.56 27.98
C ASP A 106 6.97 -17.29 27.09
N GLY A 107 5.74 -16.95 26.67
CA GLY A 107 5.46 -15.82 25.78
C GLY A 107 5.78 -16.07 24.30
N GLU A 108 5.85 -17.33 23.87
CA GLU A 108 5.93 -17.72 22.47
C GLU A 108 4.85 -18.75 22.12
N ALA A 109 4.38 -18.74 20.88
CA ALA A 109 3.61 -19.85 20.34
C ALA A 109 4.54 -21.03 20.02
N VAL A 110 4.25 -22.20 20.59
CA VAL A 110 5.02 -23.44 20.41
C VAL A 110 4.09 -24.59 20.02
N LEU A 111 4.67 -25.66 19.46
CA LEU A 111 3.89 -26.88 19.19
C LEU A 111 3.57 -27.65 20.47
N ALA A 112 2.33 -28.12 20.59
CA ALA A 112 1.93 -29.05 21.62
C ALA A 112 2.75 -30.35 21.54
N ARG A 113 2.90 -31.07 22.67
CA ARG A 113 3.63 -32.36 22.70
C ARG A 113 2.98 -33.42 21.82
N THR A 114 1.66 -33.33 21.68
CA THR A 114 0.82 -34.20 20.86
C THR A 114 0.82 -33.81 19.38
N ALA A 115 1.34 -32.63 19.01
CA ALA A 115 1.35 -32.18 17.62
C ALA A 115 2.18 -33.13 16.74
N ARG A 116 1.65 -33.47 15.57
CA ARG A 116 2.25 -34.37 14.56
C ARG A 116 2.25 -33.67 13.19
N PRO A 117 3.17 -32.72 12.93
CA PRO A 117 3.24 -32.03 11.63
C PRO A 117 3.32 -32.99 10.43
N GLU A 118 3.94 -34.15 10.61
CA GLU A 118 4.07 -35.19 9.60
C GLU A 118 2.74 -35.88 9.20
N ARG A 119 1.67 -35.63 9.96
CA ARG A 119 0.30 -36.11 9.72
C ARG A 119 -0.72 -34.98 9.56
N ASP A 120 -0.32 -33.74 9.80
CA ASP A 120 -1.18 -32.56 9.78
C ASP A 120 -0.52 -31.46 8.94
N PRO A 121 -0.80 -31.41 7.63
CA PRO A 121 -0.21 -30.42 6.73
C PRO A 121 -0.75 -29.00 6.96
N VAL A 122 -1.84 -28.83 7.72
CA VAL A 122 -2.44 -27.51 8.02
C VAL A 122 -1.76 -26.85 9.22
N LEU A 123 -1.12 -27.64 10.09
CA LEU A 123 -0.48 -27.17 11.32
C LEU A 123 0.46 -25.96 11.16
N PRO A 124 1.27 -25.81 10.08
CA PRO A 124 2.07 -24.60 9.90
C PRO A 124 1.24 -23.31 9.83
N LEU A 125 0.15 -23.32 9.06
CA LEU A 125 -0.76 -22.17 8.95
C LEU A 125 -1.55 -21.97 10.25
N ARG A 126 -2.00 -23.04 10.89
CA ARG A 126 -2.70 -22.97 12.19
C ARG A 126 -1.81 -22.37 13.29
N ALA A 127 -0.55 -22.80 13.37
CA ALA A 127 0.42 -22.25 14.31
C ALA A 127 0.71 -20.77 14.03
N ALA A 128 0.80 -20.38 12.76
CA ALA A 128 1.01 -19.00 12.37
C ALA A 128 -0.20 -18.11 12.73
N ALA A 129 -1.40 -18.52 12.35
CA ALA A 129 -2.64 -17.81 12.68
C ALA A 129 -2.82 -17.66 14.19
N ALA A 130 -2.67 -18.75 14.95
CA ALA A 130 -2.79 -18.73 16.41
C ALA A 130 -1.74 -17.81 17.07
N ALA A 131 -0.50 -17.81 16.58
CA ALA A 131 0.54 -16.90 17.05
C ALA A 131 0.20 -15.43 16.76
N ALA A 132 -0.25 -15.12 15.54
CA ALA A 132 -0.58 -13.76 15.13
C ALA A 132 -1.79 -13.22 15.88
N GLN A 133 -2.86 -14.00 16.04
CA GLN A 133 -4.03 -13.62 16.83
C GLN A 133 -3.70 -13.35 18.29
N ALA A 134 -2.82 -14.17 18.89
CA ALA A 134 -2.36 -13.98 20.27
C ALA A 134 -1.34 -12.83 20.42
N GLY A 135 -0.87 -12.24 19.32
CA GLY A 135 0.21 -11.23 19.35
C GLY A 135 1.54 -11.80 19.83
N LEU A 136 1.76 -13.10 19.65
CA LEU A 136 2.94 -13.82 20.13
C LEU A 136 3.91 -14.15 18.98
N PRO A 137 5.23 -14.11 19.22
CA PRO A 137 6.19 -14.67 18.28
C PRO A 137 6.00 -16.18 18.16
N LEU A 138 6.14 -16.69 16.93
CA LEU A 138 6.22 -18.12 16.70
C LEU A 138 7.64 -18.60 17.04
N SER A 139 7.74 -19.62 17.90
CA SER A 139 9.02 -20.08 18.40
C SER A 139 9.90 -20.65 17.30
N ARG A 140 11.20 -20.31 17.30
CA ARG A 140 12.17 -20.80 16.30
C ARG A 140 12.22 -22.33 16.25
N HIS A 141 12.09 -23.00 17.40
CA HIS A 141 12.07 -24.47 17.44
C HIS A 141 10.80 -25.03 16.78
N ALA A 142 9.64 -24.38 17.01
CA ALA A 142 8.39 -24.76 16.40
C ALA A 142 8.46 -24.61 14.87
N VAL A 143 8.90 -23.46 14.37
CA VAL A 143 9.03 -23.21 12.92
C VAL A 143 9.99 -24.21 12.28
N ARG A 144 11.16 -24.47 12.86
CA ARG A 144 12.12 -25.46 12.34
C ARG A 144 11.54 -26.86 12.26
N ARG A 145 10.83 -27.27 13.31
CA ARG A 145 10.17 -28.58 13.32
C ARG A 145 9.10 -28.66 12.24
N LEU A 146 8.25 -27.64 12.11
CA LEU A 146 7.27 -27.55 11.03
C LEU A 146 7.96 -27.62 9.67
N ALA A 147 9.02 -26.84 9.49
CA ALA A 147 9.75 -26.78 8.23
C ALA A 147 10.38 -28.12 7.84
N ALA A 148 10.89 -28.88 8.81
CA ALA A 148 11.54 -30.16 8.58
C ALA A 148 10.56 -31.34 8.42
N THR A 149 9.38 -31.28 9.03
CA THR A 149 8.51 -32.46 9.20
C THR A 149 7.10 -32.32 8.64
N ALA A 150 6.61 -31.10 8.41
CA ALA A 150 5.26 -30.91 7.86
C ALA A 150 5.19 -31.40 6.42
N ARG A 151 4.11 -32.14 6.10
CA ARG A 151 3.81 -32.53 4.72
C ARG A 151 3.31 -31.32 3.92
N PRO A 152 3.50 -31.29 2.59
CA PRO A 152 2.85 -30.30 1.74
C PRO A 152 1.32 -30.38 1.85
N LEU A 153 0.66 -29.23 1.70
CA LEU A 153 -0.80 -29.18 1.58
C LEU A 153 -1.24 -29.88 0.28
N PRO A 154 -2.39 -30.60 0.28
CA PRO A 154 -2.99 -31.08 -0.95
C PRO A 154 -3.45 -29.90 -1.83
N THR A 155 -3.72 -30.15 -3.11
CA THR A 155 -4.28 -29.15 -4.03
C THR A 155 -5.63 -29.66 -4.56
N PRO A 156 -6.74 -28.92 -4.36
CA PRO A 156 -6.84 -27.66 -3.61
C PRO A 156 -6.57 -27.85 -2.11
N TRP A 157 -6.22 -26.76 -1.42
CA TRP A 157 -6.02 -26.77 0.02
C TRP A 157 -7.33 -27.11 0.75
N PRO A 158 -7.26 -27.74 1.94
CA PRO A 158 -8.44 -27.89 2.79
C PRO A 158 -8.98 -26.52 3.21
N ALA A 159 -10.30 -26.41 3.42
CA ALA A 159 -10.94 -25.16 3.84
C ALA A 159 -10.28 -24.53 5.07
N GLU A 160 -9.92 -25.36 6.06
CA GLU A 160 -9.20 -24.92 7.25
C GLU A 160 -7.90 -24.20 6.90
N ALA A 161 -7.09 -24.70 5.96
CA ALA A 161 -5.83 -24.05 5.59
C ALA A 161 -6.06 -22.65 5.01
N ARG A 162 -7.08 -22.49 4.15
CA ARG A 162 -7.48 -21.18 3.63
C ARG A 162 -7.93 -20.26 4.76
N GLU A 163 -8.75 -20.74 5.68
CA GLU A 163 -9.23 -19.98 6.84
C GLU A 163 -8.07 -19.54 7.76
N GLN A 164 -7.08 -20.41 7.99
CA GLN A 164 -5.89 -20.07 8.78
C GLN A 164 -5.01 -19.03 8.05
N LEU A 165 -4.89 -19.10 6.72
CA LEU A 165 -4.20 -18.06 5.95
C LEU A 165 -4.92 -16.70 6.09
N VAL A 166 -6.24 -16.67 5.88
CA VAL A 166 -7.06 -15.45 6.03
C VAL A 166 -6.96 -14.90 7.45
N THR A 167 -7.01 -15.76 8.45
CA THR A 167 -6.86 -15.39 9.87
C THR A 167 -5.48 -14.79 10.15
N LEU A 168 -4.42 -15.41 9.62
CA LEU A 168 -3.07 -14.88 9.72
C LEU A 168 -2.97 -13.48 9.09
N LEU A 169 -3.49 -13.27 7.87
CA LEU A 169 -3.43 -11.97 7.20
C LEU A 169 -4.30 -10.92 7.93
N GLY A 170 -5.48 -11.31 8.40
CA GLY A 170 -6.42 -10.45 9.12
C GLY A 170 -5.98 -10.07 10.54
N SER A 171 -4.91 -10.67 11.07
CA SER A 171 -4.40 -10.35 12.41
C SER A 171 -3.67 -9.00 12.47
N GLY A 172 -3.40 -8.35 11.33
CA GLY A 172 -2.79 -7.03 11.29
C GLY A 172 -1.30 -7.05 11.67
N ARG A 173 -0.82 -6.09 12.47
CA ARG A 173 0.62 -5.92 12.70
C ARG A 173 1.37 -7.17 13.20
N PRO A 174 0.81 -8.03 14.07
CA PRO A 174 1.44 -9.31 14.46
C PRO A 174 1.80 -10.24 13.29
N THR A 175 1.06 -10.18 12.18
CA THR A 175 1.29 -11.00 10.97
C THR A 175 2.72 -10.87 10.47
N VAL A 176 3.28 -9.66 10.52
CA VAL A 176 4.66 -9.38 10.12
C VAL A 176 5.64 -10.33 10.80
N GLN A 177 5.65 -10.37 12.14
CA GLN A 177 6.66 -11.13 12.87
C GLN A 177 6.52 -12.63 12.63
N VAL A 178 5.27 -13.11 12.54
CA VAL A 178 4.98 -14.52 12.27
C VAL A 178 5.40 -14.90 10.86
N TRP A 179 5.10 -14.06 9.87
CA TRP A 179 5.50 -14.28 8.48
C TRP A 179 7.02 -14.33 8.34
N GLU A 180 7.74 -13.38 8.96
CA GLU A 180 9.21 -13.39 9.03
C GLU A 180 9.77 -14.68 9.63
N ALA A 181 9.09 -15.26 10.62
CA ALA A 181 9.48 -16.53 11.21
C ALA A 181 9.30 -17.69 10.21
N LEU A 182 8.18 -17.74 9.48
CA LEU A 182 7.96 -18.75 8.43
C LEU A 182 8.97 -18.61 7.28
N GLU A 183 9.26 -17.38 6.86
CA GLU A 183 10.25 -17.03 5.82
C GLU A 183 11.66 -17.52 6.17
N ALA A 184 12.07 -17.32 7.42
CA ALA A 184 13.41 -17.70 7.88
C ALA A 184 13.72 -19.19 7.71
N GLU A 185 12.69 -20.03 7.63
CA GLU A 185 12.80 -21.48 7.43
C GLU A 185 12.14 -21.95 6.11
N GLY A 186 11.88 -21.02 5.17
CA GLY A 186 11.41 -21.31 3.81
C GLY A 186 10.00 -21.94 3.73
N LEU A 187 9.16 -21.72 4.74
CA LEU A 187 7.78 -22.23 4.73
C LEU A 187 6.89 -21.45 3.75
N VAL A 188 7.10 -20.14 3.61
CA VAL A 188 6.28 -19.31 2.72
C VAL A 188 6.44 -19.71 1.26
N THR A 189 7.67 -19.80 0.74
CA THR A 189 7.91 -20.25 -0.65
C THR A 189 7.31 -21.64 -0.93
N ARG A 190 7.23 -22.53 0.07
CA ARG A 190 6.56 -23.82 -0.09
C ARG A 190 5.04 -23.72 -0.19
N LEU A 191 4.44 -22.79 0.52
CA LEU A 191 3.00 -22.51 0.46
C LEU A 191 2.65 -21.74 -0.84
N LEU A 192 3.52 -20.82 -1.24
CA LEU A 192 3.38 -19.91 -2.36
C LEU A 192 4.64 -19.95 -3.24
N PRO A 193 4.76 -20.86 -4.20
CA PRO A 193 5.97 -21.01 -5.03
C PRO A 193 6.41 -19.73 -5.76
N ASP A 194 5.48 -18.97 -6.32
CA ASP A 194 5.77 -17.69 -7.00
C ASP A 194 6.33 -16.61 -6.07
N TRP A 195 6.22 -16.80 -4.75
CA TRP A 195 6.82 -15.91 -3.76
C TRP A 195 8.33 -15.77 -3.94
N GLU A 196 9.02 -16.81 -4.43
CA GLU A 196 10.47 -16.77 -4.67
C GLU A 196 10.89 -15.66 -5.65
N ARG A 197 9.97 -15.23 -6.52
CA ARG A 197 10.21 -14.18 -7.51
C ARG A 197 10.12 -12.78 -6.92
N VAL A 198 9.34 -12.60 -5.84
CA VAL A 198 9.18 -11.32 -5.14
C VAL A 198 9.99 -11.22 -3.85
N ARG A 199 10.47 -12.36 -3.33
CA ARG A 199 11.30 -12.47 -2.13
C ARG A 199 12.53 -11.57 -2.23
N CYS A 200 12.65 -10.64 -1.27
CA CYS A 200 13.70 -9.63 -1.21
C CYS A 200 13.93 -8.86 -2.53
N ARG A 201 12.91 -8.76 -3.40
CA ARG A 201 13.01 -8.05 -4.68
C ARG A 201 13.01 -6.53 -4.43
N PRO A 202 14.01 -5.79 -4.93
CA PRO A 202 14.04 -4.33 -4.82
C PRO A 202 12.87 -3.66 -5.57
N GLN A 203 12.44 -2.49 -5.12
CA GLN A 203 11.50 -1.63 -5.85
C GLN A 203 12.24 -0.38 -6.34
N ARG A 204 12.22 -0.13 -7.66
CA ARG A 204 12.96 1.00 -8.28
C ARG A 204 12.23 2.35 -8.20
N ASN A 205 11.24 2.47 -7.32
CA ASN A 205 10.42 3.65 -7.16
C ASN A 205 10.69 4.29 -5.79
N ALA A 206 11.09 5.56 -5.77
CA ALA A 206 11.52 6.29 -4.57
C ALA A 206 10.47 6.37 -3.44
N VAL A 207 9.20 6.07 -3.76
CA VAL A 207 8.10 6.09 -2.80
C VAL A 207 7.97 4.80 -1.99
N HIS A 208 8.50 3.66 -2.47
CA HIS A 208 8.37 2.39 -1.75
C HIS A 208 9.39 2.29 -0.61
N LEU A 209 8.89 1.99 0.57
CA LEU A 209 9.70 1.79 1.77
C LEU A 209 10.27 0.36 1.89
N TRP A 210 9.70 -0.59 1.14
CA TRP A 210 9.89 -2.03 1.35
C TRP A 210 10.28 -2.75 0.07
N THR A 211 10.97 -3.89 0.21
CA THR A 211 11.07 -4.90 -0.86
C THR A 211 9.68 -5.40 -1.24
N VAL A 212 9.50 -5.93 -2.45
CA VAL A 212 8.17 -6.34 -2.97
C VAL A 212 7.48 -7.30 -2.01
N ASP A 213 8.13 -8.38 -1.60
CA ASP A 213 7.59 -9.34 -0.62
C ASP A 213 7.14 -8.70 0.70
N ARG A 214 7.94 -7.79 1.25
CA ARG A 214 7.59 -7.09 2.48
C ARG A 214 6.43 -6.13 2.26
N HIS A 215 6.38 -5.45 1.12
CA HIS A 215 5.29 -4.59 0.71
C HIS A 215 3.95 -5.35 0.63
N LEU A 216 3.94 -6.57 0.09
CA LEU A 216 2.74 -7.42 0.04
C LEU A 216 2.18 -7.69 1.45
N ILE A 217 3.05 -7.98 2.43
CA ILE A 217 2.63 -8.20 3.83
C ILE A 217 2.18 -6.91 4.49
N GLU A 218 2.89 -5.80 4.30
CA GLU A 218 2.47 -4.49 4.83
C GLU A 218 1.12 -4.05 4.24
N THR A 219 0.87 -4.35 2.96
CA THR A 219 -0.42 -4.12 2.30
C THR A 219 -1.52 -4.97 2.91
N ALA A 220 -1.26 -6.26 3.18
CA ALA A 220 -2.21 -7.11 3.91
C ALA A 220 -2.50 -6.60 5.33
N VAL A 221 -1.48 -6.06 6.03
CA VAL A 221 -1.66 -5.43 7.34
C VAL A 221 -2.56 -4.19 7.26
N ARG A 222 -2.41 -3.35 6.23
CA ARG A 222 -3.32 -2.21 5.99
C ARG A 222 -4.73 -2.68 5.66
N ALA A 223 -4.85 -3.67 4.77
CA ALA A 223 -6.11 -4.25 4.34
C ALA A 223 -6.89 -4.89 5.50
N ALA A 224 -6.21 -5.46 6.51
CA ALA A 224 -6.85 -5.98 7.72
C ALA A 224 -7.69 -4.91 8.46
N GLY A 225 -7.25 -3.65 8.42
CA GLY A 225 -8.00 -2.51 8.96
C GLY A 225 -9.29 -2.16 8.19
N PHE A 226 -9.44 -2.67 6.97
CA PHE A 226 -10.59 -2.41 6.09
C PHE A 226 -11.56 -3.60 5.99
N THR A 227 -11.30 -4.69 6.71
CA THR A 227 -12.16 -5.89 6.71
C THR A 227 -13.62 -5.63 7.07
N ARG A 228 -13.91 -4.56 7.83
CA ARG A 228 -15.29 -4.15 8.18
C ARG A 228 -15.96 -3.25 7.14
N ARG A 229 -15.22 -2.79 6.13
CA ARG A 229 -15.70 -1.92 5.05
C ARG A 229 -16.08 -2.71 3.79
N VAL A 230 -15.89 -4.02 3.79
CA VAL A 230 -16.08 -4.86 2.61
C VAL A 230 -16.92 -6.10 2.92
N HIS A 231 -17.67 -6.56 1.92
CA HIS A 231 -18.52 -7.75 2.03
C HIS A 231 -17.72 -9.07 2.06
N ARG A 232 -16.52 -9.09 1.45
CA ARG A 232 -15.64 -10.28 1.37
C ARG A 232 -14.22 -9.98 1.86
N PRO A 233 -14.01 -9.87 3.18
CA PRO A 233 -12.71 -9.55 3.76
C PRO A 233 -11.62 -10.59 3.45
N ASP A 234 -12.00 -11.85 3.25
CA ASP A 234 -11.11 -12.92 2.82
C ASP A 234 -10.52 -12.66 1.43
N LEU A 235 -11.33 -12.22 0.47
CA LEU A 235 -10.84 -11.87 -0.87
C LEU A 235 -9.96 -10.61 -0.84
N LEU A 236 -10.32 -9.59 -0.05
CA LEU A 236 -9.49 -8.40 0.12
C LEU A 236 -8.09 -8.75 0.65
N LEU A 237 -8.01 -9.57 1.69
CA LEU A 237 -6.74 -9.95 2.31
C LEU A 237 -5.86 -10.79 1.37
N VAL A 238 -6.47 -11.72 0.62
CA VAL A 238 -5.73 -12.53 -0.36
C VAL A 238 -5.32 -11.69 -1.57
N ALA A 239 -6.16 -10.77 -2.04
CA ALA A 239 -5.79 -9.83 -3.11
C ALA A 239 -4.64 -8.92 -2.66
N ALA A 240 -4.64 -8.41 -1.42
CA ALA A 240 -3.56 -7.62 -0.86
C ALA A 240 -2.21 -8.36 -0.86
N LEU A 241 -2.23 -9.66 -0.51
CA LEU A 241 -1.05 -10.52 -0.57
C LEU A 241 -0.53 -10.77 -1.99
N LEU A 242 -1.40 -10.69 -3.01
CA LEU A 242 -1.10 -11.10 -4.38
C LEU A 242 -1.01 -9.94 -5.39
N HIS A 243 -1.43 -8.72 -5.06
CA HIS A 243 -1.60 -7.62 -6.02
C HIS A 243 -0.35 -7.35 -6.88
N ASP A 244 0.83 -7.49 -6.28
CA ASP A 244 2.13 -7.22 -6.90
C ASP A 244 2.95 -8.50 -7.19
N ILE A 245 2.34 -9.69 -7.08
CA ILE A 245 3.06 -10.98 -7.22
C ILE A 245 3.71 -11.14 -8.60
N GLY A 246 3.19 -10.43 -9.61
CA GLY A 246 3.71 -10.43 -10.97
C GLY A 246 5.01 -9.64 -11.19
N LYS A 247 5.47 -8.80 -10.25
CA LYS A 247 6.67 -7.93 -10.43
C LYS A 247 7.98 -8.67 -10.72
N GLY A 248 8.03 -9.97 -10.43
CA GLY A 248 9.17 -10.85 -10.72
C GLY A 248 9.13 -11.54 -12.09
N TRP A 249 8.16 -11.20 -12.94
CA TRP A 249 7.97 -11.74 -14.27
C TRP A 249 8.15 -10.66 -15.35
N PRO A 250 8.56 -11.03 -16.58
CA PRO A 250 8.69 -10.08 -17.67
C PRO A 250 7.32 -9.56 -18.13
N GLY A 251 7.30 -8.31 -18.60
CA GLY A 251 6.09 -7.65 -19.11
C GLY A 251 5.36 -6.84 -18.04
N ASP A 252 4.06 -6.62 -18.27
CA ASP A 252 3.17 -5.92 -17.34
C ASP A 252 2.89 -6.81 -16.12
N HIS A 253 3.27 -6.32 -14.92
CA HIS A 253 3.19 -7.09 -13.69
C HIS A 253 1.75 -7.37 -13.27
N SER A 254 0.79 -6.55 -13.68
CA SER A 254 -0.62 -6.77 -13.40
C SER A 254 -1.20 -7.87 -14.31
N VAL A 255 -0.78 -7.96 -15.58
CA VAL A 255 -1.14 -9.10 -16.46
C VAL A 255 -0.58 -10.41 -15.91
N ALA A 256 0.73 -10.42 -15.60
CA ALA A 256 1.38 -11.61 -15.06
C ALA A 256 0.77 -11.99 -13.70
N GLY A 257 0.53 -10.99 -12.85
CA GLY A 257 -0.11 -11.13 -11.55
C GLY A 257 -1.51 -11.74 -11.64
N GLU A 258 -2.33 -11.34 -12.62
CA GLU A 258 -3.66 -11.94 -12.84
C GLU A 258 -3.57 -13.46 -13.04
N THR A 259 -2.64 -13.91 -13.89
CA THR A 259 -2.46 -15.33 -14.20
C THR A 259 -2.06 -16.10 -12.95
N ILE A 260 -1.08 -15.59 -12.21
CA ILE A 260 -0.61 -16.19 -10.96
C ILE A 260 -1.72 -16.19 -9.90
N ALA A 261 -2.49 -15.12 -9.80
CA ALA A 261 -3.58 -15.01 -8.84
C ALA A 261 -4.67 -16.05 -9.10
N ARG A 262 -4.99 -16.35 -10.37
CA ARG A 262 -5.94 -17.42 -10.73
C ARG A 262 -5.44 -18.78 -10.23
N ASP A 263 -4.19 -19.11 -10.52
CA ASP A 263 -3.60 -20.40 -10.13
C ASP A 263 -3.48 -20.54 -8.61
N VAL A 264 -3.04 -19.48 -7.93
CA VAL A 264 -2.90 -19.45 -6.47
C VAL A 264 -4.26 -19.51 -5.78
N ALA A 265 -5.28 -18.77 -6.25
CA ALA A 265 -6.61 -18.80 -5.68
C ALA A 265 -7.26 -20.19 -5.79
N ALA A 266 -7.18 -20.81 -6.97
CA ALA A 266 -7.64 -22.17 -7.18
C ALA A 266 -6.88 -23.18 -6.29
N ARG A 267 -5.55 -23.02 -6.15
CA ARG A 267 -4.75 -23.87 -5.25
C ARG A 267 -5.14 -23.71 -3.79
N ILE A 268 -5.39 -22.48 -3.33
CA ILE A 268 -5.88 -22.18 -1.97
C ILE A 268 -7.30 -22.72 -1.75
N GLY A 269 -8.03 -23.05 -2.82
CA GLY A 269 -9.35 -23.66 -2.76
C GLY A 269 -10.49 -22.64 -2.79
N PHE A 270 -10.29 -21.46 -3.37
CA PHE A 270 -11.40 -20.59 -3.76
C PHE A 270 -12.16 -21.20 -4.94
N ASP A 271 -13.47 -20.91 -5.02
CA ASP A 271 -14.26 -21.34 -6.16
C ASP A 271 -13.97 -20.50 -7.42
N GLY A 272 -14.61 -20.84 -8.54
CA GLY A 272 -14.38 -20.14 -9.81
C GLY A 272 -14.79 -18.68 -9.80
N ALA A 273 -15.85 -18.31 -9.06
CA ALA A 273 -16.34 -16.94 -8.98
C ALA A 273 -15.38 -16.08 -8.15
N ASP A 274 -14.98 -16.58 -6.98
CA ASP A 274 -13.99 -15.93 -6.12
C ASP A 274 -12.62 -15.80 -6.79
N THR A 275 -12.21 -16.84 -7.53
CA THR A 275 -10.98 -16.82 -8.32
C THR A 275 -11.01 -15.73 -9.39
N ALA A 276 -12.16 -15.54 -10.06
CA ALA A 276 -12.32 -14.47 -11.04
C ALA A 276 -12.25 -13.09 -10.39
N VAL A 277 -12.87 -12.90 -9.22
CA VAL A 277 -12.77 -11.64 -8.47
C VAL A 277 -11.32 -11.35 -8.07
N LEU A 278 -10.61 -12.32 -7.49
CA LEU A 278 -9.20 -12.15 -7.12
C LEU A 278 -8.32 -11.80 -8.34
N ALA A 279 -8.55 -12.47 -9.47
CA ALA A 279 -7.85 -12.18 -10.71
C ALA A 279 -8.10 -10.73 -11.17
N THR A 280 -9.36 -10.27 -11.17
CA THR A 280 -9.73 -8.89 -11.53
C THR A 280 -9.09 -7.88 -10.59
N LEU A 281 -9.10 -8.13 -9.27
CA LEU A 281 -8.47 -7.25 -8.28
C LEU A 281 -6.96 -7.11 -8.52
N VAL A 282 -6.26 -8.21 -8.76
CA VAL A 282 -4.82 -8.18 -9.06
C VAL A 282 -4.55 -7.54 -10.42
N ARG A 283 -5.38 -7.82 -11.44
CA ARG A 283 -5.24 -7.23 -12.78
C ARG A 283 -5.38 -5.71 -12.78
N HIS A 284 -6.25 -5.19 -11.93
CA HIS A 284 -6.66 -3.78 -11.93
C HIS A 284 -6.24 -3.02 -10.67
N HIS A 285 -5.30 -3.53 -9.85
CA HIS A 285 -4.93 -2.90 -8.58
C HIS A 285 -4.46 -1.42 -8.69
N LEU A 286 -3.96 -1.00 -9.86
CA LEU A 286 -3.59 0.40 -10.14
C LEU A 286 -4.72 1.24 -10.78
N LEU A 287 -5.81 0.60 -11.24
CA LEU A 287 -6.83 1.23 -12.09
C LEU A 287 -7.46 2.46 -11.46
N LEU A 288 -7.85 2.36 -10.18
CA LEU A 288 -8.56 3.46 -9.50
C LEU A 288 -7.63 4.65 -9.26
N VAL A 289 -6.42 4.42 -8.74
CA VAL A 289 -5.47 5.50 -8.47
C VAL A 289 -4.95 6.16 -9.75
N GLU A 290 -4.69 5.38 -10.81
CA GLU A 290 -4.24 5.93 -12.08
C GLU A 290 -5.35 6.71 -12.79
N THR A 291 -6.57 6.17 -12.83
CA THR A 291 -7.71 6.87 -13.45
C THR A 291 -8.03 8.16 -12.69
N ALA A 292 -8.17 8.09 -11.36
CA ALA A 292 -8.54 9.23 -10.53
C ALA A 292 -7.53 10.38 -10.57
N THR A 293 -6.25 10.10 -10.87
CA THR A 293 -5.19 11.12 -10.88
C THR A 293 -4.77 11.58 -12.28
N ARG A 294 -5.15 10.85 -13.33
CA ARG A 294 -4.65 11.12 -14.71
C ARG A 294 -5.75 11.29 -15.75
N ARG A 295 -7.01 11.02 -15.42
CA ARG A 295 -8.14 11.12 -16.35
C ARG A 295 -9.16 12.13 -15.86
N ASP A 296 -9.94 12.62 -16.80
CA ASP A 296 -11.12 13.43 -16.52
C ASP A 296 -12.24 12.52 -16.01
N LEU A 297 -12.74 12.82 -14.81
CA LEU A 297 -13.81 12.04 -14.17
C LEU A 297 -15.20 12.46 -14.68
N ASP A 298 -15.32 13.63 -15.30
CA ASP A 298 -16.55 14.14 -15.89
C ASP A 298 -16.83 13.52 -17.27
N ASP A 299 -15.81 12.96 -17.92
CA ASP A 299 -15.98 12.15 -19.13
C ASP A 299 -16.71 10.83 -18.81
N PRO A 300 -17.96 10.63 -19.28
CA PRO A 300 -18.72 9.42 -19.00
C PRO A 300 -18.07 8.17 -19.61
N ALA A 301 -17.24 8.30 -20.66
CA ALA A 301 -16.52 7.17 -21.23
C ALA A 301 -15.45 6.63 -20.26
N THR A 302 -14.76 7.52 -19.53
CA THR A 302 -13.80 7.16 -18.50
C THR A 302 -14.47 6.36 -17.37
N VAL A 303 -15.60 6.84 -16.83
CA VAL A 303 -16.34 6.14 -15.77
C VAL A 303 -16.86 4.78 -16.27
N ARG A 304 -17.43 4.72 -17.49
CA ARG A 304 -17.90 3.46 -18.09
C ARG A 304 -16.79 2.45 -18.31
N ALA A 305 -15.59 2.88 -18.71
CA ALA A 305 -14.45 1.99 -18.89
C ALA A 305 -14.04 1.32 -17.57
N VAL A 306 -14.04 2.07 -16.46
CA VAL A 306 -13.77 1.51 -15.13
C VAL A 306 -14.89 0.55 -14.72
N ALA A 307 -16.16 0.92 -14.93
CA ALA A 307 -17.31 0.05 -14.64
C ALA A 307 -17.23 -1.28 -15.39
N GLN A 308 -16.86 -1.26 -16.68
CA GLN A 308 -16.68 -2.46 -17.50
C GLN A 308 -15.53 -3.33 -17.00
N ALA A 309 -14.42 -2.72 -16.55
CA ALA A 309 -13.26 -3.46 -16.04
C ALA A 309 -13.55 -4.17 -14.71
N VAL A 310 -14.27 -3.51 -13.77
CA VAL A 310 -14.59 -4.11 -12.46
C VAL A 310 -15.82 -5.03 -12.51
N GLY A 311 -16.76 -4.76 -13.42
CA GLY A 311 -17.95 -5.58 -13.68
C GLY A 311 -19.05 -5.49 -12.63
N THR A 312 -18.73 -5.51 -11.33
CA THR A 312 -19.72 -5.51 -10.24
C THR A 312 -19.37 -4.53 -9.13
N GLU A 313 -20.40 -4.03 -8.43
CA GLU A 313 -20.22 -3.13 -7.27
C GLU A 313 -19.41 -3.79 -6.15
N HIS A 314 -19.64 -5.08 -5.91
CA HIS A 314 -18.85 -5.90 -4.99
C HIS A 314 -17.35 -5.91 -5.33
N THR A 315 -16.99 -6.02 -6.61
CA THR A 315 -15.57 -5.99 -7.04
C THR A 315 -14.99 -4.59 -6.92
N LEU A 316 -15.76 -3.55 -7.24
CA LEU A 316 -15.36 -2.15 -7.08
C LEU A 316 -15.07 -1.81 -5.61
N GLU A 317 -15.91 -2.26 -4.68
CA GLU A 317 -15.74 -2.08 -3.23
C GLU A 317 -14.41 -2.67 -2.75
N LEU A 318 -14.13 -3.93 -3.15
CA LEU A 318 -12.87 -4.61 -2.81
C LEU A 318 -11.66 -3.91 -3.45
N LEU A 319 -11.78 -3.46 -4.70
CA LEU A 319 -10.70 -2.77 -5.41
C LEU A 319 -10.39 -1.41 -4.76
N HIS A 320 -11.40 -0.70 -4.29
CA HIS A 320 -11.24 0.55 -3.57
C HIS A 320 -10.46 0.34 -2.26
N ALA A 321 -10.87 -0.64 -1.45
CA ALA A 321 -10.17 -0.97 -0.21
C ALA A 321 -8.72 -1.45 -0.46
N LEU A 322 -8.50 -2.23 -1.52
CA LEU A 322 -7.16 -2.67 -1.93
C LEU A 322 -6.28 -1.49 -2.35
N THR A 323 -6.80 -0.56 -3.15
CA THR A 323 -6.09 0.65 -3.61
C THR A 323 -5.62 1.49 -2.43
N GLU A 324 -6.49 1.71 -1.46
CA GLU A 324 -6.14 2.46 -0.24
C GLU A 324 -5.09 1.71 0.59
N ALA A 325 -5.23 0.40 0.74
CA ALA A 325 -4.28 -0.41 1.52
C ALA A 325 -2.87 -0.40 0.90
N ASP A 326 -2.78 -0.55 -0.42
CA ASP A 326 -1.52 -0.54 -1.17
C ASP A 326 -0.82 0.83 -1.08
N ALA A 327 -1.57 1.92 -1.28
CA ALA A 327 -1.02 3.26 -1.17
C ALA A 327 -0.52 3.58 0.25
N LEU A 328 -1.26 3.16 1.30
CA LEU A 328 -0.85 3.32 2.70
C LEU A 328 0.35 2.43 3.09
N ALA A 329 0.56 1.30 2.41
CA ALA A 329 1.71 0.43 2.63
C ALA A 329 2.96 0.91 1.88
N THR A 330 2.76 1.53 0.70
CA THR A 330 3.84 2.14 -0.09
C THR A 330 4.55 3.22 0.71
N GLY A 331 3.80 4.17 1.30
CA GLY A 331 4.36 5.18 2.20
C GLY A 331 3.46 6.42 2.34
N PRO A 332 3.76 7.33 3.28
CA PRO A 332 2.94 8.53 3.55
C PRO A 332 2.84 9.47 2.34
N ALA A 333 3.83 9.46 1.45
CA ALA A 333 3.79 10.25 0.22
C ALA A 333 2.82 9.69 -0.84
N ALA A 334 2.45 8.41 -0.77
CA ALA A 334 1.65 7.71 -1.76
C ALA A 334 0.13 7.85 -1.53
N TRP A 335 -0.32 8.12 -0.29
CA TRP A 335 -1.72 8.36 0.03
C TRP A 335 -1.94 9.66 0.80
N SER A 336 -2.63 10.63 0.20
CA SER A 336 -3.04 11.89 0.84
C SER A 336 -4.56 12.01 0.86
N SER A 337 -5.10 12.89 1.72
CA SER A 337 -6.54 13.16 1.79
C SER A 337 -7.13 13.52 0.42
N TRP A 338 -6.40 14.33 -0.36
CA TRP A 338 -6.77 14.70 -1.72
C TRP A 338 -6.81 13.51 -2.68
N ARG A 339 -5.81 12.60 -2.66
CA ARG A 339 -5.89 11.40 -3.52
C ARG A 339 -7.05 10.50 -3.08
N GLY A 340 -7.28 10.39 -1.77
CA GLY A 340 -8.43 9.67 -1.23
C GLY A 340 -9.76 10.22 -1.74
N SER A 341 -9.93 11.54 -1.78
CA SER A 341 -11.18 12.14 -2.27
C SER A 341 -11.38 11.94 -3.77
N LEU A 342 -10.32 12.00 -4.60
CA LEU A 342 -10.41 11.70 -6.03
C LEU A 342 -10.81 10.25 -6.30
N VAL A 343 -10.19 9.30 -5.58
CA VAL A 343 -10.54 7.88 -5.71
C VAL A 343 -11.97 7.62 -5.24
N ALA A 344 -12.39 8.23 -4.12
CA ALA A 344 -13.75 8.10 -3.62
C ALA A 344 -14.80 8.68 -4.59
N ASP A 345 -14.52 9.82 -5.23
CA ASP A 345 -15.42 10.40 -6.24
C ASP A 345 -15.55 9.47 -7.47
N LEU A 346 -14.42 8.96 -7.99
CA LEU A 346 -14.43 7.98 -9.07
C LEU A 346 -15.26 6.74 -8.69
N VAL A 347 -15.04 6.17 -7.50
CA VAL A 347 -15.77 4.99 -7.03
C VAL A 347 -17.27 5.28 -6.94
N LYS A 348 -17.68 6.44 -6.42
CA LYS A 348 -19.09 6.83 -6.36
C LYS A 348 -19.73 6.89 -7.75
N ARG A 349 -19.06 7.54 -8.71
CA ARG A 349 -19.54 7.65 -10.09
C ARG A 349 -19.67 6.28 -10.77
N VAL A 350 -18.68 5.40 -10.57
CA VAL A 350 -18.70 4.04 -11.12
C VAL A 350 -19.80 3.20 -10.48
N SER A 351 -20.04 3.32 -9.17
CA SER A 351 -21.18 2.66 -8.48
C SER A 351 -22.50 3.04 -9.14
N GLY A 352 -22.73 4.34 -9.40
CA GLY A 352 -23.93 4.81 -10.09
C GLY A 352 -24.13 4.17 -11.47
N VAL A 353 -23.05 4.00 -12.25
CA VAL A 353 -23.13 3.29 -13.54
C VAL A 353 -23.53 1.82 -13.35
N LEU A 354 -22.97 1.14 -12.34
CA LEU A 354 -23.20 -0.29 -12.09
C LEU A 354 -24.61 -0.57 -11.55
N THR A 355 -25.19 0.36 -10.78
CA THR A 355 -26.56 0.26 -10.26
C THR A 355 -27.62 0.74 -11.26
N GLY A 356 -27.19 1.30 -12.39
CA GLY A 356 -28.07 1.82 -13.44
C GLY A 356 -28.67 3.18 -13.13
N GLU A 357 -28.07 3.95 -12.21
CA GLU A 357 -28.44 5.34 -12.01
C GLU A 357 -28.19 6.13 -13.30
N PRO A 358 -29.13 7.01 -13.70
CA PRO A 358 -28.90 7.88 -14.84
C PRO A 358 -27.67 8.73 -14.55
N GLN A 359 -26.62 8.51 -15.33
CA GLN A 359 -25.49 9.43 -15.36
C GLN A 359 -26.08 10.81 -15.68
N PRO A 360 -25.71 11.87 -14.96
CA PRO A 360 -25.94 13.20 -15.52
C PRO A 360 -25.31 13.14 -16.90
N GLU A 361 -26.12 13.34 -17.95
CA GLU A 361 -25.54 13.65 -19.25
C GLU A 361 -24.55 14.78 -19.00
N ALA A 362 -23.44 14.80 -19.73
CA ALA A 362 -22.60 15.97 -19.78
C ALA A 362 -23.39 17.10 -20.47
N GLU A 363 -24.48 17.55 -19.84
CA GLU A 363 -24.91 18.92 -19.95
C GLU A 363 -23.68 19.71 -19.55
N THR A 364 -23.05 20.35 -20.52
CA THR A 364 -22.15 21.47 -20.28
C THR A 364 -22.81 22.34 -19.22
N ALA A 365 -22.40 22.17 -17.96
CA ALA A 365 -23.04 22.84 -16.85
C ALA A 365 -23.03 24.33 -17.20
N ALA A 366 -24.23 24.93 -17.22
CA ALA A 366 -24.36 26.34 -17.54
C ALA A 366 -23.32 27.10 -16.69
N PRO A 367 -22.50 27.96 -17.32
CA PRO A 367 -21.46 28.67 -16.59
C PRO A 367 -22.08 29.34 -15.36
N THR A 368 -21.46 29.18 -14.21
CA THR A 368 -21.93 29.85 -12.99
C THR A 368 -21.96 31.36 -13.24
N ALA A 369 -22.80 32.10 -12.51
CA ALA A 369 -22.85 33.57 -12.65
C ALA A 369 -21.48 34.24 -12.48
N GLU A 370 -20.57 33.64 -11.70
CA GLU A 370 -19.19 34.13 -11.60
C GLU A 370 -18.36 33.81 -12.86
N GLN A 371 -18.45 32.60 -13.39
CA GLN A 371 -17.79 32.21 -14.64
C GLN A 371 -18.27 33.08 -15.81
N GLU A 372 -19.57 33.35 -15.91
CA GLU A 372 -20.15 34.28 -16.88
C GLU A 372 -19.62 35.70 -16.69
N ARG A 373 -19.59 36.20 -15.45
CA ARG A 373 -19.05 37.54 -15.14
C ARG A 373 -17.59 37.66 -15.56
N LEU A 374 -16.76 36.67 -15.23
CA LEU A 374 -15.34 36.65 -15.59
C LEU A 374 -15.17 36.57 -17.10
N ALA A 375 -15.97 35.76 -17.80
CA ALA A 375 -15.94 35.66 -19.25
C ALA A 375 -16.31 37.00 -19.92
N VAL A 376 -17.38 37.65 -19.47
CA VAL A 376 -17.80 38.97 -19.97
C VAL A 376 -16.73 40.04 -19.69
N GLU A 377 -16.10 40.03 -18.52
CA GLU A 377 -15.02 40.97 -18.19
C GLU A 377 -13.77 40.74 -19.06
N ALA A 378 -13.36 39.49 -19.25
CA ALA A 378 -12.22 39.13 -20.09
C ALA A 378 -12.44 39.55 -21.55
N PHE A 379 -13.66 39.33 -22.06
CA PHE A 379 -14.04 39.79 -23.39
C PHE A 379 -14.02 41.32 -23.50
N ARG A 380 -14.62 42.04 -22.54
CA ARG A 380 -14.67 43.51 -22.56
C ARG A 380 -13.30 44.18 -22.45
N THR A 381 -12.39 43.57 -21.69
CA THR A 381 -11.06 44.14 -21.43
C THR A 381 -10.00 43.65 -22.41
N GLY A 382 -10.28 42.58 -23.16
CA GLY A 382 -9.33 41.97 -24.09
C GLY A 382 -8.13 41.31 -23.40
N GLY A 383 -8.19 41.09 -22.08
CA GLY A 383 -7.09 40.54 -21.29
C GLY A 383 -7.55 39.50 -20.26
N PRO A 384 -6.62 38.76 -19.64
CA PRO A 384 -6.94 37.77 -18.62
C PRO A 384 -7.62 38.39 -17.40
N VAL A 385 -8.70 37.75 -16.96
CA VAL A 385 -9.40 38.03 -15.71
C VAL A 385 -9.40 36.77 -14.87
N LEU A 386 -9.15 36.90 -13.57
CA LEU A 386 -8.99 35.74 -12.72
C LEU A 386 -9.55 35.93 -11.31
N ALA A 387 -10.02 34.83 -10.75
CA ALA A 387 -10.53 34.72 -9.40
C ALA A 387 -9.80 33.59 -8.67
N LEU A 388 -9.43 33.85 -7.41
CA LEU A 388 -8.83 32.85 -6.52
C LEU A 388 -9.84 32.55 -5.42
N ARG A 389 -10.20 31.27 -5.25
CA ARG A 389 -11.05 30.80 -4.15
C ARG A 389 -10.27 29.87 -3.24
N ALA A 390 -10.10 30.27 -1.98
CA ALA A 390 -9.61 29.38 -0.94
C ALA A 390 -10.73 28.42 -0.54
N GLN A 391 -10.54 27.12 -0.78
CA GLN A 391 -11.39 26.10 -0.21
C GLN A 391 -10.77 25.62 1.11
N THR A 392 -11.49 25.82 2.21
CA THR A 392 -11.24 25.17 3.49
C THR A 392 -12.33 24.13 3.73
N GLU A 393 -11.94 22.94 4.17
CA GLU A 393 -12.85 21.84 4.48
C GLU A 393 -13.88 22.27 5.55
N PRO A 394 -15.16 21.86 5.46
CA PRO A 394 -16.03 21.78 6.63
C PRO A 394 -15.47 20.70 7.58
N PRO A 395 -15.57 20.87 8.91
CA PRO A 395 -15.07 19.87 9.84
C PRO A 395 -15.74 18.51 9.58
N ALA A 396 -14.93 17.47 9.38
CA ALA A 396 -15.40 16.11 9.21
C ALA A 396 -16.21 15.65 10.43
N GLU A 397 -17.54 15.61 10.32
CA GLU A 397 -18.35 14.83 11.25
C GLU A 397 -18.06 13.35 10.99
N SER A 398 -17.55 12.65 12.01
CA SER A 398 -17.26 11.20 12.09
C SER A 398 -15.83 10.69 11.80
N ALA A 399 -14.80 11.32 12.37
CA ALA A 399 -13.52 10.65 12.64
C ALA A 399 -13.30 10.44 14.16
N PRO A 400 -12.83 9.27 14.63
CA PRO A 400 -12.47 9.08 16.03
C PRO A 400 -11.21 9.90 16.38
N ALA A 401 -11.18 10.44 17.60
CA ALA A 401 -10.17 11.39 18.06
C ALA A 401 -8.71 10.91 17.87
N PRO A 402 -7.78 11.79 17.47
CA PRO A 402 -6.38 11.44 17.29
C PRO A 402 -5.69 11.18 18.63
N SER A 403 -4.73 10.25 18.63
CA SER A 403 -3.85 9.97 19.77
C SER A 403 -2.83 11.10 20.00
N PRO A 404 -2.41 11.38 21.25
CA PRO A 404 -1.70 12.63 21.59
C PRO A 404 -0.19 12.58 21.30
N SER A 405 0.21 12.30 20.06
CA SER A 405 1.64 12.37 19.67
C SER A 405 1.92 12.79 18.23
N SER A 406 0.97 13.39 17.49
CA SER A 406 1.30 14.10 16.24
C SER A 406 1.56 15.57 16.53
N SER A 407 2.77 16.01 16.22
CA SER A 407 3.17 17.42 16.19
C SER A 407 2.19 18.26 15.36
N ALA A 408 2.01 19.51 15.79
CA ALA A 408 1.12 20.51 15.23
C ALA A 408 1.42 20.82 13.76
N ASP A 409 0.77 20.10 12.84
CA ASP A 409 0.43 20.62 11.53
C ASP A 409 -1.09 20.78 11.50
N GLY A 410 -1.56 22.01 11.27
CA GLY A 410 -2.96 22.28 11.00
C GLY A 410 -3.41 21.59 9.72
N PRO A 411 -4.72 21.64 9.39
CA PRO A 411 -5.21 21.06 8.13
C PRO A 411 -4.39 21.58 6.95
N GLU A 412 -3.80 20.67 6.17
CA GLU A 412 -3.09 21.04 4.94
C GLU A 412 -4.07 21.83 4.04
N PRO A 413 -3.71 23.03 3.56
CA PRO A 413 -4.56 23.75 2.63
C PRO A 413 -4.71 22.92 1.35
N LEU A 414 -5.95 22.61 0.97
CA LEU A 414 -6.32 21.78 -0.20
C LEU A 414 -5.85 22.34 -1.56
N GLY A 415 -5.18 23.49 -1.56
CA GLY A 415 -4.92 24.30 -2.74
C GLY A 415 -5.95 25.42 -2.86
N VAL A 416 -5.78 26.24 -3.88
CA VAL A 416 -6.73 27.28 -4.28
C VAL A 416 -7.28 26.93 -5.65
N GLU A 417 -8.58 27.10 -5.80
CA GLU A 417 -9.25 27.08 -7.07
C GLU A 417 -8.96 28.41 -7.78
N LEU A 418 -8.31 28.31 -8.93
CA LEU A 418 -7.90 29.42 -9.78
C LEU A 418 -8.72 29.35 -11.06
N LEU A 419 -9.70 30.24 -11.13
CA LEU A 419 -10.53 30.46 -12.32
C LEU A 419 -9.89 31.55 -13.16
N ILE A 420 -9.54 31.26 -14.41
CA ILE A 420 -8.96 32.22 -15.35
C ILE A 420 -9.84 32.27 -16.59
N ALA A 421 -10.42 33.44 -16.86
CA ALA A 421 -11.10 33.74 -18.12
C ALA A 421 -10.14 34.52 -19.03
N VAL A 422 -9.94 34.03 -20.23
CA VAL A 422 -8.97 34.55 -21.20
C VAL A 422 -9.59 34.55 -22.60
N PRO A 423 -9.41 35.62 -23.40
CA PRO A 423 -9.82 35.61 -24.79
C PRO A 423 -9.25 34.37 -25.51
N ASP A 424 -10.06 33.70 -26.30
CA ASP A 424 -9.64 32.49 -27.02
C ASP A 424 -8.57 32.83 -28.07
N GLN A 425 -7.32 32.46 -27.78
CA GLN A 425 -6.15 32.73 -28.61
C GLN A 425 -5.17 31.55 -28.55
N ALA A 426 -4.41 31.34 -29.63
CA ALA A 426 -3.40 30.28 -29.68
C ALA A 426 -2.29 30.51 -28.64
N GLY A 427 -1.92 29.46 -27.90
CA GLY A 427 -0.79 29.49 -26.95
C GLY A 427 -1.12 29.96 -25.54
N VAL A 428 -2.39 30.27 -25.24
CA VAL A 428 -2.82 30.71 -23.90
C VAL A 428 -2.58 29.63 -22.83
N LEU A 429 -2.88 28.37 -23.13
CA LEU A 429 -2.66 27.24 -22.21
C LEU A 429 -1.20 27.08 -21.76
N PRO A 430 -0.22 26.98 -22.67
CA PRO A 430 1.19 26.89 -22.27
C PRO A 430 1.70 28.17 -21.60
N ALA A 431 1.19 29.34 -21.95
CA ALA A 431 1.54 30.60 -21.27
C ALA A 431 1.06 30.61 -19.81
N VAL A 432 -0.21 30.23 -19.57
CA VAL A 432 -0.78 30.12 -18.22
C VAL A 432 -0.02 29.07 -17.39
N ALA A 433 0.24 27.90 -17.96
CA ALA A 433 1.02 26.85 -17.29
C ALA A 433 2.44 27.32 -16.93
N GLY A 434 3.09 28.07 -17.84
CA GLY A 434 4.40 28.68 -17.60
C GLY A 434 4.38 29.67 -16.44
N VAL A 435 3.38 30.56 -16.37
CA VAL A 435 3.22 31.51 -15.26
C VAL A 435 3.02 30.79 -13.94
N LEU A 436 2.18 29.75 -13.89
CA LEU A 436 2.00 28.99 -12.65
C LEU A 436 3.27 28.27 -12.21
N ALA A 437 4.03 27.71 -13.17
CA ALA A 437 5.33 27.11 -12.90
C ALA A 437 6.35 28.13 -12.37
N MET A 438 6.39 29.35 -12.92
CA MET A 438 7.24 30.45 -12.40
C MET A 438 6.91 30.79 -10.95
N HIS A 439 5.63 30.76 -10.59
CA HIS A 439 5.15 30.98 -9.22
C HIS A 439 5.27 29.72 -8.33
N ARG A 440 5.89 28.65 -8.83
CA ARG A 440 6.05 27.35 -8.13
C ARG A 440 4.71 26.80 -7.62
N LEU A 441 3.67 27.00 -8.42
CA LEU A 441 2.35 26.45 -8.18
C LEU A 441 2.29 25.06 -8.83
N THR A 442 2.00 24.06 -8.02
CA THR A 442 1.73 22.71 -8.52
C THR A 442 0.28 22.66 -8.96
N VAL A 443 0.05 22.44 -10.25
CA VAL A 443 -1.29 22.20 -10.81
C VAL A 443 -1.73 20.80 -10.43
N ARG A 444 -2.85 20.70 -9.71
CA ARG A 444 -3.43 19.44 -9.23
C ARG A 444 -4.54 18.95 -10.14
N THR A 445 -5.37 19.86 -10.63
CA THR A 445 -6.37 19.61 -11.68
C THR A 445 -6.40 20.82 -12.62
N ALA A 446 -6.75 20.60 -13.87
CA ALA A 446 -6.92 21.65 -14.86
C ALA A 446 -8.04 21.27 -15.81
N GLU A 447 -9.15 22.00 -15.74
CA GLU A 447 -10.26 21.89 -16.66
C GLU A 447 -10.25 23.09 -17.61
N LEU A 448 -10.64 22.84 -18.86
CA LEU A 448 -10.75 23.85 -19.91
C LEU A 448 -12.15 23.78 -20.50
N ARG A 449 -12.81 24.92 -20.57
CA ARG A 449 -14.10 25.07 -21.26
C ARG A 449 -14.12 26.34 -22.09
N SER A 450 -14.67 26.27 -23.29
CA SER A 450 -15.04 27.46 -24.04
C SER A 450 -16.43 27.90 -23.59
N VAL A 451 -16.57 29.19 -23.28
CA VAL A 451 -17.85 29.80 -22.89
C VAL A 451 -18.31 30.72 -24.03
N PRO A 452 -19.46 30.44 -24.66
CA PRO A 452 -20.05 31.36 -25.63
C PRO A 452 -20.50 32.65 -24.92
N LEU A 453 -20.35 33.78 -25.59
CA LEU A 453 -20.78 35.07 -25.05
C LEU A 453 -22.29 35.26 -25.20
N PRO A 454 -22.91 36.19 -24.43
CA PRO A 454 -24.35 36.45 -24.51
C PRO A 454 -24.83 36.81 -25.93
N ASP A 455 -26.11 36.53 -26.21
CA ASP A 455 -26.73 36.69 -27.54
C ASP A 455 -26.41 38.03 -28.22
N GLY A 456 -25.91 37.97 -29.46
CA GLY A 456 -25.60 39.13 -30.30
C GLY A 456 -24.13 39.53 -30.39
N VAL A 457 -23.22 38.78 -29.75
CA VAL A 457 -21.77 38.99 -29.83
C VAL A 457 -21.08 37.74 -30.40
N GLU A 458 -20.38 37.87 -31.53
CA GLU A 458 -19.55 36.78 -32.07
C GLU A 458 -18.27 36.63 -31.25
N GLY A 459 -18.03 35.45 -30.69
CA GLY A 459 -16.79 35.10 -29.98
C GLY A 459 -16.99 34.10 -28.85
N SER A 460 -15.88 33.55 -28.37
CA SER A 460 -15.85 32.70 -27.18
C SER A 460 -14.71 33.10 -26.25
N VAL A 461 -14.87 32.82 -24.96
CA VAL A 461 -13.81 33.02 -23.96
C VAL A 461 -13.42 31.66 -23.42
N LEU A 462 -12.12 31.41 -23.36
CA LEU A 462 -11.60 30.21 -22.70
C LEU A 462 -11.62 30.44 -21.20
N LEU A 463 -12.26 29.52 -20.50
CA LEU A 463 -12.27 29.48 -19.05
C LEU A 463 -11.47 28.26 -18.59
N LEU A 464 -10.47 28.54 -17.77
CA LEU A 464 -9.54 27.59 -17.19
C LEU A 464 -9.87 27.49 -15.71
N ASP A 465 -10.32 26.32 -15.26
CA ASP A 465 -10.60 26.04 -13.85
C ASP A 465 -9.54 25.09 -13.30
N TRP A 466 -8.57 25.66 -12.55
CA TRP A 466 -7.39 24.94 -12.13
C TRP A 466 -7.31 24.90 -10.62
N ARG A 467 -7.07 23.72 -10.04
CA ARG A 467 -6.71 23.62 -8.62
C ARG A 467 -5.20 23.64 -8.49
N VAL A 468 -4.69 24.61 -7.74
CA VAL A 468 -3.25 24.84 -7.60
C VAL A 468 -2.84 24.88 -6.14
N ALA A 469 -1.64 24.38 -5.82
CA ALA A 469 -1.08 24.47 -4.48
C ALA A 469 0.32 25.10 -4.53
N ALA A 470 0.63 25.97 -3.59
CA ALA A 470 2.00 26.48 -3.44
C ALA A 470 2.92 25.34 -3.01
N GLN A 471 4.05 25.17 -3.70
CA GLN A 471 5.05 24.17 -3.31
C GLN A 471 5.70 24.53 -1.96
N TYR A 472 5.84 25.83 -1.66
CA TYR A 472 6.33 26.37 -0.39
C TYR A 472 5.75 27.78 -0.14
N GLY A 473 5.41 28.11 1.11
CA GLY A 473 4.97 29.45 1.50
C GLY A 473 3.49 29.76 1.20
N SER A 474 3.13 31.04 1.22
CA SER A 474 1.76 31.50 0.92
C SER A 474 1.53 31.67 -0.58
N LEU A 475 0.28 31.54 -1.01
CA LEU A 475 -0.10 31.73 -2.41
C LEU A 475 0.11 33.18 -2.87
N PRO A 476 0.51 33.38 -4.14
CA PRO A 476 0.65 34.73 -4.70
C PRO A 476 -0.71 35.44 -4.78
N GLN A 477 -0.69 36.77 -4.60
CA GLN A 477 -1.90 37.59 -4.74
C GLN A 477 -2.44 37.53 -6.17
N ALA A 478 -3.77 37.48 -6.34
CA ALA A 478 -4.43 37.44 -7.65
C ALA A 478 -3.94 38.54 -8.60
N ALA A 479 -3.79 39.78 -8.12
CA ALA A 479 -3.32 40.89 -8.93
C ALA A 479 -1.91 40.66 -9.55
N ARG A 480 -1.03 39.94 -8.84
CA ARG A 480 0.32 39.62 -9.32
C ARG A 480 0.29 38.53 -10.38
N LEU A 481 -0.48 37.46 -10.16
CA LEU A 481 -0.74 36.43 -11.17
C LEU A 481 -1.33 37.04 -12.45
N ARG A 482 -2.28 37.97 -12.32
CA ARG A 482 -2.88 38.67 -13.47
C ARG A 482 -1.84 39.48 -14.24
N ALA A 483 -1.00 40.25 -13.55
CA ALA A 483 0.03 41.06 -14.20
C ALA A 483 1.04 40.22 -14.98
N ASP A 484 1.39 39.03 -14.47
CA ASP A 484 2.32 38.12 -15.14
C ASP A 484 1.68 37.33 -16.29
N LEU A 485 0.35 37.16 -16.30
CA LEU A 485 -0.40 36.57 -17.42
C LEU A 485 -0.66 37.55 -18.57
N VAL A 486 -0.58 38.86 -18.30
CA VAL A 486 -0.71 39.92 -19.32
C VAL A 486 0.62 40.15 -20.07
N ARG A 487 1.75 39.79 -19.44
CA ARG A 487 3.10 39.90 -20.01
C ARG A 487 3.41 38.74 -20.93
#